data_AF-A0A924NDP9-F1
#
_entry.id   AF-A0A924NDP9-F1
#
_cell.length_a   1.000
_cell.length_b   1.000
_cell.length_c   1.000
_cell.angle_alpha   90.00
_cell.angle_beta   90.00
_cell.angle_gamma   90.00
#
_symmetry.space_group_name_H-M   'P 1'
#
loop_
_entity.id
_entity.type
_entity.pdbx_description
1 polymer ?
#
loop_
_entity_poly.entity_id
_entity_poly.type
_entity_poly.pdbx_seq_one_letter_code
_entity_poly.pdbx_strand_id
1 'polypeptide(L)'
;MTISNQPILGGVDPEIMDRLVTRRNAIRQGASVSATVAASLAMGSVPVLLAALSKDVFAQTPSAILDVLQFAFILENLENEFYRAVLGTSAVAAQNAAFAGVRAQIPASAVQTFQQIQKHEQQHTDFLKNTAIPLFGGKAPSISANDFDFTGGNGSGDGPFLQATTQIDHLLLVAQAVEDTGVRGYKGQAGRLLINGSDQADVALECALRIHSVEARHAA
;
A
#
# COMPACT_ATOMS: atom_id res chain seq x y z
N MET A 1 -7.54 25.19 -16.62
CA MET A 1 -7.05 23.81 -16.83
C MET A 1 -7.23 23.07 -15.52
N THR A 2 -8.35 22.38 -15.36
CA THR A 2 -8.78 21.76 -14.12
C THR A 2 -8.10 20.40 -13.99
N ILE A 3 -7.16 20.27 -13.05
CA ILE A 3 -6.51 18.99 -12.76
C ILE A 3 -7.53 18.11 -12.05
N SER A 4 -7.93 17.02 -12.70
CA SER A 4 -8.88 16.04 -12.17
C SER A 4 -8.28 15.35 -10.93
N ASN A 5 -8.90 15.57 -9.77
CA ASN A 5 -8.62 14.91 -8.49
C ASN A 5 -9.17 13.47 -8.50
N GLN A 6 -8.59 12.60 -9.33
CA GLN A 6 -8.86 11.17 -9.30
C GLN A 6 -7.83 10.51 -8.38
N PRO A 7 -8.24 9.69 -7.40
CA PRO A 7 -7.29 8.91 -6.62
C PRO A 7 -6.50 8.00 -7.58
N ILE A 8 -5.17 8.00 -7.46
CA ILE A 8 -4.27 7.14 -8.25
C ILE A 8 -4.64 5.65 -8.11
N LEU A 9 -5.34 5.29 -7.03
CA LEU A 9 -5.77 3.95 -6.67
C LEU A 9 -7.30 3.87 -6.50
N GLY A 10 -8.05 4.27 -7.55
CA GLY A 10 -9.48 3.94 -7.64
C GLY A 10 -9.70 2.43 -7.62
N GLY A 11 -10.79 1.99 -6.97
CA GLY A 11 -11.13 0.57 -6.75
C GLY A 11 -10.90 -0.29 -7.99
N VAL A 12 -10.31 -1.46 -7.78
CA VAL A 12 -9.90 -2.34 -8.88
C VAL A 12 -11.15 -2.95 -9.51
N ASP A 13 -11.53 -2.43 -10.66
CA ASP A 13 -12.65 -2.90 -11.46
C ASP A 13 -12.42 -4.37 -11.87
N PRO A 14 -13.40 -5.28 -11.70
CA PRO A 14 -13.32 -6.64 -12.23
C PRO A 14 -12.92 -6.72 -13.71
N GLU A 15 -13.31 -5.73 -14.53
CA GLU A 15 -12.88 -5.62 -15.93
C GLU A 15 -11.38 -5.31 -16.05
N ILE A 16 -10.83 -4.50 -15.14
CA ILE A 16 -9.38 -4.26 -15.07
C ILE A 16 -8.65 -5.53 -14.61
N MET A 17 -9.23 -6.31 -13.70
CA MET A 17 -8.65 -7.61 -13.30
C MET A 17 -8.58 -8.59 -14.44
N ASP A 18 -9.69 -8.76 -15.16
CA ASP A 18 -9.76 -9.67 -16.30
C ASP A 18 -8.82 -9.21 -17.44
N ARG A 19 -8.73 -7.89 -17.69
CA ARG A 19 -7.77 -7.31 -18.65
C ARG A 19 -6.32 -7.53 -18.25
N LEU A 20 -5.98 -7.46 -16.97
CA LEU A 20 -4.60 -7.64 -16.48
C LEU A 20 -4.17 -9.10 -16.52
N VAL A 21 -5.06 -10.00 -16.10
CA VAL A 21 -4.88 -11.46 -16.23
C VAL A 21 -4.73 -11.83 -17.71
N THR A 22 -5.60 -11.32 -18.58
CA THR A 22 -5.55 -11.57 -20.03
C THR A 22 -4.27 -11.04 -20.68
N ARG A 23 -3.83 -9.81 -20.36
CA ARG A 23 -2.58 -9.24 -20.91
C ARG A 23 -1.35 -10.03 -20.49
N ARG A 24 -1.28 -10.46 -19.23
CA ARG A 24 -0.13 -11.19 -18.71
C ARG A 24 -0.11 -12.63 -19.21
N ASN A 25 -1.26 -13.26 -19.37
CA ASN A 25 -1.38 -14.57 -20.03
C ASN A 25 -1.02 -14.50 -21.51
N ALA A 26 -1.42 -13.43 -22.23
CA ALA A 26 -0.98 -13.20 -23.61
C ALA A 26 0.54 -13.00 -23.74
N ILE A 27 1.18 -12.32 -22.78
CA ILE A 27 2.65 -12.16 -22.72
C ILE A 27 3.33 -13.48 -22.36
N ARG A 28 2.78 -14.26 -21.43
CA ARG A 28 3.29 -15.59 -21.02
C ARG A 28 3.14 -16.65 -22.12
N GLN A 29 2.08 -16.58 -22.92
CA GLN A 29 1.77 -17.57 -23.96
C GLN A 29 2.18 -17.14 -25.38
N GLY A 30 2.60 -15.89 -25.59
CA GLY A 30 3.07 -15.41 -26.90
C GLY A 30 2.03 -15.52 -28.03
N ALA A 31 0.73 -15.53 -27.72
CA ALA A 31 -0.33 -15.90 -28.68
C ALA A 31 -1.24 -14.72 -29.07
N SER A 32 -1.54 -14.63 -30.37
CA SER A 32 -2.47 -13.68 -31.00
C SER A 32 -3.92 -13.87 -30.53
N VAL A 33 -4.60 -12.77 -30.20
CA VAL A 33 -5.99 -12.77 -29.70
C VAL A 33 -6.96 -13.33 -30.76
N SER A 34 -7.71 -14.38 -30.39
CA SER A 34 -8.72 -15.04 -31.23
C SER A 34 -9.97 -14.17 -31.44
N ALA A 35 -10.57 -14.24 -32.64
CA ALA A 35 -11.72 -13.48 -33.10
C ALA A 35 -12.99 -13.60 -32.21
N THR A 36 -13.06 -14.62 -31.37
CA THR A 36 -14.19 -14.85 -30.45
C THR A 36 -14.25 -13.82 -29.30
N VAL A 37 -13.10 -13.28 -28.88
CA VAL A 37 -13.01 -12.22 -27.84
C VAL A 37 -13.40 -10.85 -28.40
N ALA A 38 -13.18 -10.62 -29.70
CA ALA A 38 -13.64 -9.41 -30.37
C ALA A 38 -15.17 -9.35 -30.48
N ALA A 39 -15.83 -10.50 -30.64
CA ALA A 39 -17.28 -10.58 -30.73
C ALA A 39 -18.00 -10.29 -29.41
N SER A 40 -17.39 -10.60 -28.26
CA SER A 40 -17.95 -10.30 -26.93
C SER A 40 -17.89 -8.81 -26.53
N LEU A 41 -17.14 -7.98 -27.27
CA LEU A 41 -17.03 -6.54 -27.02
C LEU A 41 -18.11 -5.71 -27.75
N ALA A 42 -18.94 -6.33 -28.60
CA ALA A 42 -19.92 -5.62 -29.44
C ALA A 42 -21.34 -5.53 -28.84
N MET A 43 -21.63 -6.18 -27.72
CA MET A 43 -22.96 -6.22 -27.12
C MET A 43 -22.90 -5.65 -25.71
N GLY A 44 -23.18 -4.35 -25.61
CA GLY A 44 -23.32 -3.67 -24.32
C GLY A 44 -24.43 -4.30 -23.48
N SER A 45 -24.16 -4.47 -22.18
CA SER A 45 -25.02 -4.95 -21.10
C SER A 45 -25.07 -6.47 -20.87
N VAL A 46 -24.25 -6.97 -19.92
CA VAL A 46 -24.68 -7.79 -18.76
C VAL A 46 -23.65 -7.66 -17.60
N PRO A 47 -23.90 -6.83 -16.57
CA PRO A 47 -23.01 -6.72 -15.40
C PRO A 47 -23.17 -7.83 -14.34
N VAL A 48 -24.23 -8.62 -14.38
CA VAL A 48 -24.61 -9.47 -13.22
C VAL A 48 -24.14 -10.92 -13.34
N LEU A 49 -23.99 -11.45 -14.56
CA LEU A 49 -23.65 -12.88 -14.75
C LEU A 49 -22.14 -13.17 -14.55
N LEU A 50 -21.27 -12.15 -14.65
CA LEU A 50 -19.81 -12.31 -14.52
C LEU A 50 -19.29 -12.13 -13.08
N ALA A 51 -20.01 -11.40 -12.23
CA ALA A 51 -19.66 -11.23 -10.81
C ALA A 51 -19.80 -12.52 -9.98
N ALA A 52 -20.55 -13.50 -10.49
CA ALA A 52 -20.71 -14.81 -9.84
C ALA A 52 -19.52 -15.76 -10.11
N LEU A 53 -18.66 -15.47 -11.08
CA LEU A 53 -17.55 -16.35 -11.47
C LEU A 53 -16.18 -15.95 -10.88
N SER A 54 -16.07 -14.79 -10.23
CA SER A 54 -14.81 -14.30 -9.63
C SER A 54 -14.68 -14.55 -8.12
N LYS A 55 -15.74 -14.94 -7.42
CA LYS A 55 -15.66 -15.25 -5.98
C LYS A 55 -15.08 -16.64 -5.70
N ASP A 56 -15.46 -17.64 -6.49
CA ASP A 56 -15.06 -19.04 -6.24
C ASP A 56 -13.61 -19.33 -6.65
N VAL A 57 -13.11 -18.66 -7.70
CA VAL A 57 -11.71 -18.78 -8.13
C VAL A 57 -10.75 -18.18 -7.10
N PHE A 58 -11.14 -17.09 -6.42
CA PHE A 58 -10.31 -16.38 -5.43
C PHE A 58 -10.53 -16.85 -3.98
N ALA A 59 -11.53 -17.70 -3.71
CA ALA A 59 -11.80 -18.24 -2.37
C ALA A 59 -10.73 -19.25 -1.87
N GLN A 60 -10.00 -19.91 -2.77
CA GLN A 60 -8.86 -20.77 -2.43
C GLN A 60 -7.52 -20.03 -2.60
N THR A 61 -7.41 -18.85 -2.00
CA THR A 61 -6.18 -18.07 -2.10
C THR A 61 -5.04 -18.73 -1.29
N PRO A 62 -3.82 -18.91 -1.86
CA PRO A 62 -2.67 -19.34 -1.08
C PRO A 62 -2.42 -18.42 0.10
N SER A 63 -2.22 -18.99 1.30
CA SER A 63 -1.93 -18.23 2.54
C SER A 63 -0.82 -17.19 2.34
N ALA A 64 0.17 -17.51 1.51
CA ALA A 64 1.26 -16.61 1.15
C ALA A 64 0.80 -15.26 0.56
N ILE A 65 -0.27 -15.20 -0.23
CA ILE A 65 -0.78 -13.93 -0.77
C ILE A 65 -1.34 -13.07 0.37
N LEU A 66 -2.17 -13.67 1.22
CA LEU A 66 -2.75 -12.97 2.36
C LEU A 66 -1.68 -12.52 3.36
N ASP A 67 -0.68 -13.34 3.62
CA ASP A 67 0.47 -12.97 4.46
C ASP A 67 1.19 -11.74 3.92
N VAL A 68 1.43 -11.68 2.61
CA VAL A 68 2.12 -10.54 1.98
C VAL A 68 1.28 -9.27 2.07
N LEU A 69 -0.02 -9.35 1.78
CA LEU A 69 -0.90 -8.18 1.82
C LEU A 69 -1.14 -7.67 3.25
N GLN A 70 -1.25 -8.57 4.23
CA GLN A 70 -1.40 -8.20 5.64
C GLN A 70 -0.09 -7.66 6.22
N PHE A 71 1.06 -8.20 5.81
CA PHE A 71 2.37 -7.63 6.12
C PHE A 71 2.50 -6.21 5.57
N ALA A 72 2.17 -6.01 4.28
CA ALA A 72 2.15 -4.70 3.66
C ALA A 72 1.23 -3.74 4.43
N PHE A 73 0.03 -4.18 4.82
CA PHE A 73 -0.88 -3.34 5.58
C PHE A 73 -0.31 -2.90 6.93
N ILE A 74 0.48 -3.72 7.61
CA ILE A 74 1.17 -3.33 8.84
C ILE A 74 2.21 -2.24 8.56
N LEU A 75 2.99 -2.42 7.49
CA LEU A 75 4.04 -1.48 7.08
C LEU A 75 3.46 -0.10 6.74
N GLU A 76 2.41 -0.06 5.93
CA GLU A 76 1.73 1.20 5.57
C GLU A 76 1.10 1.91 6.78
N ASN A 77 0.66 1.16 7.80
CA ASN A 77 0.15 1.77 9.04
C ASN A 77 1.29 2.35 9.90
N LEU A 78 2.48 1.73 9.90
CA LEU A 78 3.66 2.29 10.56
C LEU A 78 4.03 3.63 9.92
N GLU A 79 4.11 3.68 8.59
CA GLU A 79 4.44 4.89 7.81
C GLU A 79 3.38 5.99 7.99
N ASN A 80 2.10 5.66 7.79
CA ASN A 80 1.00 6.61 7.98
C ASN A 80 1.00 7.20 9.40
N GLU A 81 1.14 6.35 10.42
CA GLU A 81 1.12 6.80 11.80
C GLU A 81 2.36 7.63 12.16
N PHE A 82 3.54 7.28 11.63
CA PHE A 82 4.76 8.08 11.79
C PHE A 82 4.52 9.52 11.32
N TYR A 83 4.03 9.71 10.09
CA TYR A 83 3.79 11.06 9.58
C TYR A 83 2.66 11.77 10.31
N ARG A 84 1.60 11.06 10.72
CA ARG A 84 0.55 11.65 11.56
C ARG A 84 1.11 12.16 12.88
N ALA A 85 1.99 11.41 13.55
CA ALA A 85 2.65 11.83 14.78
C ALA A 85 3.54 13.06 14.56
N VAL A 86 4.37 13.04 13.51
CA VAL A 86 5.24 14.16 13.12
C VAL A 86 4.43 15.42 12.81
N LEU A 87 3.32 15.31 12.09
CA LEU A 87 2.43 16.42 11.74
C LEU A 87 1.50 16.86 12.88
N GLY A 88 1.42 16.09 13.98
CA GLY A 88 0.56 16.40 15.11
C GLY A 88 -0.92 16.05 14.89
N THR A 89 -1.20 15.10 13.99
CA THR A 89 -2.55 14.66 13.60
C THR A 89 -2.82 13.20 13.97
N SER A 90 -1.93 12.56 14.74
CA SER A 90 -2.19 11.24 15.32
C SER A 90 -3.44 11.27 16.19
N ALA A 91 -4.17 10.16 16.21
CA ALA A 91 -5.24 9.95 17.19
C ALA A 91 -4.71 9.75 18.62
N VAL A 92 -3.41 9.49 18.78
CA VAL A 92 -2.73 9.29 20.05
C VAL A 92 -2.00 10.58 20.46
N ALA A 93 -2.51 11.22 21.51
CA ALA A 93 -1.94 12.48 22.01
C ALA A 93 -0.46 12.34 22.43
N ALA A 94 -0.06 11.18 22.96
CA ALA A 94 1.33 10.94 23.35
C ALA A 94 2.30 10.95 22.15
N GLN A 95 1.89 10.37 21.00
CA GLN A 95 2.67 10.42 19.76
C GLN A 95 2.81 11.87 19.27
N ASN A 96 1.72 12.64 19.27
CA ASN A 96 1.77 14.05 18.90
C ASN A 96 2.67 14.88 19.82
N ALA A 97 2.65 14.58 21.12
CA ALA A 97 3.48 15.26 22.11
C ALA A 97 4.97 14.92 21.94
N ALA A 98 5.31 13.65 21.66
CA ALA A 98 6.68 13.22 21.44
C ALA A 98 7.36 14.05 20.33
N PHE A 99 6.70 14.23 19.18
CA PHE A 99 7.27 15.00 18.07
C PHE A 99 7.08 16.51 18.15
N ALA A 100 6.46 17.05 19.21
CA ALA A 100 6.16 18.49 19.27
C ALA A 100 7.42 19.37 19.23
N GLY A 101 8.52 18.92 19.84
CA GLY A 101 9.80 19.65 19.88
C GLY A 101 10.45 19.78 18.51
N VAL A 102 10.56 18.68 17.76
CA VAL A 102 11.12 18.71 16.40
C VAL A 102 10.17 19.33 15.38
N ARG A 103 8.84 19.23 15.57
CA ARG A 103 7.85 19.76 14.62
C ARG A 103 8.04 21.24 14.34
N ALA A 104 8.38 22.02 15.37
CA ALA A 104 8.66 23.45 15.24
C ALA A 104 9.92 23.77 14.41
N GLN A 105 10.79 22.77 14.18
CA GLN A 105 12.02 22.90 13.39
C GLN A 105 11.83 22.52 11.92
N ILE A 106 10.68 21.92 11.56
CA ILE A 106 10.40 21.50 10.18
C ILE A 106 10.18 22.77 9.33
N PRO A 107 10.98 23.01 8.27
CA PRO A 107 10.78 24.16 7.42
C PRO A 107 9.46 24.03 6.65
N ALA A 108 8.80 25.16 6.38
CA ALA A 108 7.49 25.19 5.72
C ALA A 108 7.47 24.45 4.36
N SER A 109 8.59 24.46 3.64
CA SER A 109 8.75 23.71 2.39
C SER A 109 8.72 22.19 2.59
N ALA A 110 9.21 21.67 3.71
CA ALA A 110 9.19 20.23 4.03
C ALA A 110 7.84 19.77 4.60
N VAL A 111 7.08 20.67 5.25
CA VAL A 111 5.73 20.34 5.78
C VAL A 111 4.81 19.84 4.66
N GLN A 112 4.87 20.47 3.48
CA GLN A 112 4.06 20.03 2.33
C GLN A 112 4.44 18.63 1.85
N THR A 113 5.73 18.30 1.85
CA THR A 113 6.21 16.95 1.52
C THR A 113 5.69 15.93 2.52
N PHE A 114 5.80 16.18 3.83
CA PHE A 114 5.29 15.28 4.86
C PHE A 114 3.76 15.09 4.76
N GLN A 115 3.01 16.14 4.48
CA GLN A 115 1.56 16.04 4.25
C GLN A 115 1.23 15.21 3.00
N GLN A 116 2.01 15.34 1.94
CA GLN A 116 1.81 14.59 0.72
C GLN A 116 2.14 13.10 0.90
N ILE A 117 3.22 12.77 1.62
CA ILE A 117 3.56 11.38 1.95
C ILE A 117 2.47 10.79 2.85
N GLN A 118 2.12 11.46 3.95
CA GLN A 118 1.02 11.00 4.84
C GLN A 118 -0.28 10.72 4.08
N LYS A 119 -0.62 11.55 3.09
CA LYS A 119 -1.79 11.34 2.25
C LYS A 119 -1.66 10.06 1.41
N HIS A 120 -0.49 9.76 0.87
CA HIS A 120 -0.25 8.51 0.14
C HIS A 120 -0.34 7.31 1.09
N GLU A 121 0.27 7.36 2.27
CA GLU A 121 0.18 6.25 3.24
C GLU A 121 -1.26 5.97 3.69
N GLN A 122 -2.06 7.03 3.87
CA GLN A 122 -3.48 6.87 4.12
C GLN A 122 -4.20 6.19 2.94
N GLN A 123 -3.85 6.54 1.70
CA GLN A 123 -4.42 5.90 0.50
C GLN A 123 -4.00 4.43 0.39
N HIS A 124 -2.75 4.09 0.74
CA HIS A 124 -2.25 2.72 0.72
C HIS A 124 -2.94 1.86 1.79
N THR A 125 -3.01 2.34 3.03
CA THR A 125 -3.74 1.64 4.12
C THR A 125 -5.21 1.41 3.76
N ASP A 126 -5.89 2.42 3.20
CA ASP A 126 -7.28 2.30 2.76
C ASP A 126 -7.45 1.31 1.62
N PHE A 127 -6.54 1.33 0.63
CA PHE A 127 -6.56 0.40 -0.49
C PHE A 127 -6.33 -1.05 -0.02
N LEU A 128 -5.35 -1.28 0.84
CA LEU A 128 -5.05 -2.62 1.37
C LEU A 128 -6.21 -3.16 2.22
N LYS A 129 -6.74 -2.33 3.12
CA LYS A 129 -7.82 -2.70 4.04
C LYS A 129 -9.15 -2.97 3.33
N ASN A 130 -9.53 -2.07 2.43
CA ASN A 130 -10.88 -2.05 1.86
C ASN A 130 -10.95 -2.75 0.50
N THR A 131 -9.83 -3.00 -0.16
CA THR A 131 -9.80 -3.59 -1.51
C THR A 131 -8.87 -4.80 -1.60
N ALA A 132 -7.56 -4.63 -1.41
CA ALA A 132 -6.61 -5.70 -1.74
C ALA A 132 -6.78 -6.94 -0.86
N ILE A 133 -6.84 -6.79 0.47
CA ILE A 133 -7.00 -7.94 1.38
C ILE A 133 -8.37 -8.63 1.20
N PRO A 134 -9.50 -7.89 1.14
CA PRO A 134 -10.81 -8.50 0.88
C PRO A 134 -10.94 -9.20 -0.48
N LEU A 135 -10.25 -8.71 -1.52
CA LEU A 135 -10.23 -9.33 -2.85
C LEU A 135 -9.77 -10.80 -2.80
N PHE A 136 -8.89 -11.12 -1.85
CA PHE A 136 -8.35 -12.46 -1.62
C PHE A 136 -9.01 -13.18 -0.45
N GLY A 137 -10.18 -12.74 0.00
CA GLY A 137 -10.96 -13.36 1.07
C GLY A 137 -10.38 -13.17 2.48
N GLY A 138 -9.39 -12.28 2.65
CA GLY A 138 -8.78 -12.00 3.94
C GLY A 138 -9.46 -10.89 4.72
N LYS A 139 -8.97 -10.65 5.93
CA LYS A 139 -9.33 -9.51 6.77
C LYS A 139 -8.08 -8.76 7.18
N ALA A 140 -8.11 -7.43 7.12
CA ALA A 140 -7.00 -6.62 7.62
C ALA A 140 -6.79 -6.88 9.13
N PRO A 141 -5.55 -7.05 9.59
CA PRO A 141 -5.27 -7.20 11.01
C PRO A 141 -5.69 -5.93 11.77
N SER A 142 -6.00 -6.09 13.06
CA SER A 142 -6.28 -4.95 13.93
C SER A 142 -4.96 -4.30 14.31
N ILE A 143 -4.80 -3.02 13.99
CA ILE A 143 -3.63 -2.21 14.31
C ILE A 143 -4.12 -0.89 14.89
N SER A 144 -3.41 -0.40 15.89
CA SER A 144 -3.61 0.84 16.60
C SER A 144 -2.37 1.72 16.48
N ALA A 145 -2.54 3.03 16.55
CA ALA A 145 -1.45 3.97 16.67
C ALA A 145 -0.56 3.76 17.92
N ASN A 146 -1.08 3.05 18.94
CA ASN A 146 -0.31 2.65 20.11
C ASN A 146 0.60 1.44 19.87
N ASP A 147 0.45 0.74 18.74
CA ASP A 147 1.26 -0.44 18.43
C ASP A 147 2.66 -0.07 17.91
N PHE A 148 2.91 1.23 17.68
CA PHE A 148 4.15 1.73 17.09
C PHE A 148 4.98 2.57 18.08
N ASP A 149 6.28 2.26 18.13
CA ASP A 149 7.27 3.04 18.85
C ASP A 149 8.34 3.55 17.87
N PHE A 150 8.21 4.83 17.49
CA PHE A 150 9.11 5.48 16.54
C PHE A 150 10.49 5.82 17.14
N THR A 151 10.70 5.61 18.44
CA THR A 151 12.02 5.75 19.07
C THR A 151 12.85 4.47 18.91
N GLY A 152 12.24 3.35 18.54
CA GLY A 152 12.91 2.04 18.51
C GLY A 152 13.19 1.45 19.90
N GLY A 153 12.50 1.94 20.94
CA GLY A 153 12.66 1.53 22.34
C GLY A 153 11.83 0.31 22.73
N ASN A 154 11.16 -0.34 21.76
CA ASN A 154 10.25 -1.47 22.01
C ASN A 154 9.15 -1.13 23.04
N GLY A 155 8.58 0.07 22.93
CA GLY A 155 7.53 0.58 23.80
C GLY A 155 8.01 1.36 25.01
N SER A 156 9.31 1.41 25.29
CA SER A 156 9.86 2.25 26.37
C SER A 156 9.83 3.74 26.04
N GLY A 157 9.81 4.10 24.75
CA GLY A 157 10.01 5.47 24.30
C GLY A 157 11.46 5.97 24.48
N ASP A 158 12.39 5.08 24.82
CA ASP A 158 13.82 5.39 25.06
C ASP A 158 14.71 4.48 24.20
N GLY A 159 14.51 4.57 22.88
CA GLY A 159 15.28 3.81 21.89
C GLY A 159 16.32 4.64 21.13
N PRO A 160 17.08 4.00 20.23
CA PRO A 160 18.16 4.63 19.48
C PRO A 160 17.70 5.80 18.59
N PHE A 161 16.42 5.86 18.24
CA PHE A 161 15.85 6.91 17.41
C PHE A 161 15.16 8.02 18.21
N LEU A 162 15.26 8.02 19.55
CA LEU A 162 14.65 9.05 20.41
C LEU A 162 15.01 10.48 19.95
N GLN A 163 16.23 10.70 19.45
CA GLN A 163 16.67 12.03 18.98
C GLN A 163 15.84 12.57 17.80
N ALA A 164 15.16 11.71 17.04
CA ALA A 164 14.24 12.13 15.98
C ALA A 164 13.05 12.94 16.50
N THR A 165 12.73 12.85 17.79
CA THR A 165 11.65 13.63 18.43
C THR A 165 12.04 15.08 18.74
N THR A 166 13.34 15.37 18.75
CA THR A 166 13.88 16.66 19.19
C THR A 166 14.84 17.32 18.20
N GLN A 167 15.35 16.60 17.20
CA GLN A 167 16.35 17.09 16.26
C GLN A 167 15.95 16.81 14.81
N ILE A 168 15.89 17.85 13.98
CA ILE A 168 15.40 17.73 12.60
C ILE A 168 16.25 16.79 11.74
N ASP A 169 17.58 16.78 11.89
CA ASP A 169 18.45 15.91 11.10
C ASP A 169 18.19 14.43 11.41
N HIS A 170 17.96 14.09 12.68
CA HIS A 170 17.58 12.74 13.09
C HIS A 170 16.16 12.38 12.66
N LEU A 171 15.22 13.34 12.67
CA LEU A 171 13.89 13.13 12.12
C LEU A 171 13.94 12.77 10.64
N LEU A 172 14.71 13.51 9.84
CA LEU A 172 14.85 13.25 8.41
C LEU A 172 15.53 11.92 8.14
N LEU A 173 16.52 11.54 8.96
CA LEU A 173 17.15 10.22 8.86
C LEU A 173 16.16 9.08 9.16
N VAL A 174 15.33 9.23 10.20
CA VAL A 174 14.30 8.23 10.53
C VAL A 174 13.23 8.19 9.44
N ALA A 175 12.79 9.34 8.93
CA ALA A 175 11.85 9.40 7.82
C ALA A 175 12.40 8.64 6.60
N GLN A 176 13.64 8.91 6.18
CA GLN A 176 14.29 8.16 5.09
C GLN A 176 14.33 6.66 5.39
N ALA A 177 14.68 6.26 6.61
CA ALA A 177 14.76 4.85 6.99
C ALA A 177 13.39 4.15 6.97
N VAL A 178 12.32 4.88 7.29
CA VAL A 178 10.93 4.43 7.23
C VAL A 178 10.55 4.18 5.76
N GLU A 179 10.70 5.17 4.87
CA GLU A 179 10.41 5.02 3.42
C GLU A 179 11.23 3.89 2.76
N ASP A 180 12.52 3.84 3.08
CA ASP A 180 13.41 2.77 2.64
C ASP A 180 12.93 1.37 3.09
N THR A 181 12.27 1.29 4.25
CA THR A 181 11.71 0.05 4.78
C THR A 181 10.45 -0.34 4.03
N GLY A 182 9.58 0.60 3.66
CA GLY A 182 8.50 0.44 2.67
C GLY A 182 9.01 -0.21 1.38
N VAL A 183 9.97 0.45 0.73
CA VAL A 183 10.61 -0.02 -0.52
C VAL A 183 11.17 -1.44 -0.38
N ARG A 184 11.97 -1.70 0.66
CA ARG A 184 12.58 -3.02 0.90
C ARG A 184 11.56 -4.08 1.27
N GLY A 185 10.52 -3.73 2.02
CA GLY A 185 9.42 -4.61 2.41
C GLY A 185 8.71 -5.16 1.19
N TYR A 186 8.23 -4.28 0.31
CA TYR A 186 7.58 -4.70 -0.94
C TYR A 186 8.49 -5.54 -1.83
N LYS A 187 9.74 -5.09 -2.03
CA LYS A 187 10.71 -5.83 -2.84
C LYS A 187 11.00 -7.22 -2.26
N GLY A 188 11.13 -7.33 -0.94
CA GLY A 188 11.38 -8.60 -0.24
C GLY A 188 10.23 -9.58 -0.36
N GLN A 189 8.98 -9.09 -0.37
CA GLN A 189 7.80 -9.95 -0.54
C GLN A 189 7.50 -10.32 -2.00
N ALA A 190 8.02 -9.59 -2.98
CA ALA A 190 7.75 -9.82 -4.41
C ALA A 190 8.07 -11.26 -4.85
N GLY A 191 9.15 -11.85 -4.33
CA GLY A 191 9.52 -13.24 -4.63
C GLY A 191 8.46 -14.25 -4.20
N ARG A 192 7.79 -14.04 -3.07
CA ARG A 192 6.71 -14.92 -2.57
C ARG A 192 5.47 -14.88 -3.46
N LEU A 193 5.23 -13.77 -4.16
CA LEU A 193 4.14 -13.64 -5.12
C LEU A 193 4.53 -14.22 -6.49
N LEU A 194 5.79 -14.05 -6.92
CA LEU A 194 6.29 -14.58 -8.19
C LEU A 194 6.35 -16.11 -8.24
N ILE A 195 6.73 -16.77 -7.13
CA ILE A 195 6.91 -18.23 -7.08
C ILE A 195 5.57 -18.99 -7.17
N ASN A 196 4.45 -18.38 -6.76
CA ASN A 196 3.14 -19.02 -6.81
C ASN A 196 2.59 -19.19 -8.23
N GLY A 197 3.06 -18.41 -9.22
CA GLY A 197 2.77 -18.60 -10.65
C GLY A 197 1.30 -18.51 -11.08
N SER A 198 0.38 -18.16 -10.18
CA SER A 198 -1.07 -18.10 -10.43
C SER A 198 -1.54 -16.71 -10.84
N ASP A 199 -2.67 -16.62 -11.55
CA ASP A 199 -3.32 -15.35 -11.90
C ASP A 199 -3.62 -14.51 -10.65
N GLN A 200 -3.94 -15.15 -9.53
CA GLN A 200 -4.13 -14.49 -8.23
C GLN A 200 -2.86 -13.83 -7.72
N ALA A 201 -1.73 -14.54 -7.78
CA ALA A 201 -0.45 -14.02 -7.34
C ALA A 201 0.03 -12.89 -8.26
N ASP A 202 -0.34 -12.94 -9.53
CA ASP A 202 -0.09 -11.88 -10.50
C ASP A 202 -0.85 -10.59 -10.17
N VAL A 203 -2.12 -10.71 -9.80
CA VAL A 203 -2.95 -9.59 -9.33
C VAL A 203 -2.38 -9.00 -8.04
N ALA A 204 -2.06 -9.85 -7.05
CA ALA A 204 -1.48 -9.42 -5.79
C ALA A 204 -0.13 -8.69 -6.01
N LEU A 205 0.70 -9.21 -6.92
CA LEU A 205 1.97 -8.58 -7.29
C LEU A 205 1.74 -7.21 -7.91
N GLU A 206 0.71 -7.05 -8.74
CA GLU A 206 0.40 -5.74 -9.32
C GLU A 206 -0.08 -4.73 -8.27
N CYS A 207 -0.91 -5.16 -7.31
CA CYS A 207 -1.27 -4.34 -6.16
C CYS A 207 -0.03 -3.88 -5.40
N ALA A 208 0.90 -4.80 -5.10
CA ALA A 208 2.15 -4.51 -4.41
C ALA A 208 3.06 -3.57 -5.20
N LEU A 209 3.21 -3.77 -6.52
CA LEU A 209 4.09 -2.95 -7.37
C LEU A 209 3.57 -1.52 -7.55
N ARG A 210 2.25 -1.31 -7.54
CA ARG A 210 1.67 0.04 -7.58
C ARG A 210 2.07 0.85 -6.35
N ILE A 211 1.93 0.27 -5.16
CA ILE A 211 2.33 0.91 -3.90
C ILE A 211 3.85 1.11 -3.87
N HIS A 212 4.62 0.05 -4.16
CA HIS A 212 6.09 0.13 -4.23
C HIS A 212 6.61 1.26 -5.13
N SER A 213 5.93 1.56 -6.25
CA SER A 213 6.31 2.66 -7.12
C SER A 213 6.15 4.04 -6.48
N VAL A 214 5.21 4.18 -5.55
CA VAL A 214 4.94 5.38 -4.76
C VAL A 214 6.00 5.50 -3.64
N GLU A 215 6.23 4.42 -2.89
CA GLU A 215 7.29 4.32 -1.87
C GLU A 215 8.66 4.71 -2.43
N ALA A 216 8.99 4.21 -3.63
CA ALA A 216 10.25 4.54 -4.28
C ALA A 216 10.40 6.03 -4.62
N ARG A 217 9.30 6.79 -4.73
CA ARG A 217 9.33 8.25 -4.89
C ARG A 217 9.41 9.00 -3.57
N HIS A 218 8.93 8.42 -2.48
CA HIS A 218 9.10 9.01 -1.16
C HIS A 218 10.55 8.88 -0.67
N ALA A 219 11.19 7.74 -0.97
CA ALA A 219 12.57 7.45 -0.60
C ALA A 219 13.65 8.18 -1.46
N ALA A 220 13.27 8.89 -2.53
CA ALA A 220 14.20 9.49 -3.51
C ALA A 220 14.36 11.01 -3.32
#